data_AF-B4H2P9-F1
#
_entry.id   AF-B4H2P9-F1
#
_cell.length_a   1.000
_cell.length_b   1.000
_cell.length_c   1.000
_cell.angle_alpha   90.00
_cell.angle_beta   90.00
_cell.angle_gamma   90.00
#
_symmetry.space_group_name_H-M   'P 1'
#
loop_
_entity.id
_entity.type
_entity.pdbx_description
1 polymer ?
#
loop_
_entity_poly.entity_id
_entity_poly.type
_entity_poly.pdbx_seq_one_letter_code
_entity_poly.pdbx_strand_id
1 'polypeptide(L)'
;MQTRHTSVEEEWMDNGNDGYDEYSLEQDAEEEEDGDDNDDEEQLLLLKAAENPVDEDEDSCEYSCPRYYRPVCVLRNNQLVTYATPCEYYNQLRCTSVRQRQSQTVPTFQFQYNGACHQ
;
A
#
# COMPACT_ATOMS: atom_id res chain seq x y z
N MET A 1 2.59 57.47 -3.86
CA MET A 1 2.15 56.73 -2.66
C MET A 1 2.02 55.27 -3.08
N GLN A 2 3.01 54.43 -2.74
CA GLN A 2 3.03 53.47 -1.60
C GLN A 2 2.08 52.29 -1.84
N THR A 3 2.45 51.00 -1.75
CA THR A 3 3.73 50.30 -1.50
C THR A 3 3.56 48.83 -1.94
N ARG A 4 4.65 48.22 -2.43
CA ARG A 4 4.82 46.77 -2.64
C ARG A 4 4.89 46.04 -1.29
N HIS A 5 4.45 44.78 -1.25
CA HIS A 5 4.99 43.79 -0.32
C HIS A 5 5.37 42.51 -1.07
N THR A 6 6.58 42.04 -0.78
CA THR A 6 7.21 40.78 -1.21
C THR A 6 7.83 40.15 0.04
N SER A 7 7.62 38.85 0.29
CA SER A 7 8.38 38.00 1.25
C SER A 7 8.12 36.53 0.85
N VAL A 8 9.05 35.71 0.34
CA VAL A 8 10.19 34.99 0.99
C VAL A 8 9.66 34.00 2.04
N GLU A 9 9.46 32.72 1.69
CA GLU A 9 10.34 31.51 1.74
C GLU A 9 10.23 30.71 3.05
N GLU A 10 9.94 29.42 2.83
CA GLU A 10 10.26 28.16 3.53
C GLU A 10 10.24 28.04 5.08
N GLU A 11 10.14 26.77 5.49
CA GLU A 11 10.87 26.17 6.62
C GLU A 11 10.10 25.65 7.88
N TRP A 12 10.28 24.32 8.06
CA TRP A 12 10.33 23.48 9.27
C TRP A 12 9.09 22.85 9.93
N MET A 13 9.19 21.51 9.99
CA MET A 13 8.63 20.61 11.01
C MET A 13 9.07 21.04 12.42
N ASP A 14 8.16 21.04 13.42
CA ASP A 14 8.40 20.51 14.77
C ASP A 14 7.11 20.41 15.62
N ASN A 15 7.04 19.32 16.37
CA ASN A 15 6.32 18.99 17.61
C ASN A 15 5.02 19.70 18.03
N GLY A 16 4.00 18.86 18.24
CA GLY A 16 3.03 18.99 19.34
C GLY A 16 3.04 17.70 20.16
N ASN A 17 3.83 17.70 21.24
CA ASN A 17 3.81 16.73 22.33
C ASN A 17 2.99 17.34 23.47
N ASP A 18 1.88 16.69 23.81
CA ASP A 18 0.97 17.02 24.89
C ASP A 18 0.26 15.71 25.31
N GLY A 19 0.28 15.24 26.55
CA GLY A 19 0.87 15.72 27.78
C GLY A 19 0.70 14.61 28.82
N TYR A 20 1.75 14.44 29.62
CA TYR A 20 1.80 13.95 31.01
C TYR A 20 0.48 13.51 31.67
N ASP A 21 0.50 12.35 32.32
CA ASP A 21 -0.04 12.17 33.67
C ASP A 21 0.93 11.28 34.47
N GLU A 22 1.52 11.92 35.47
CA GLU A 22 2.55 11.45 36.38
C GLU A 22 1.90 10.75 37.57
N TYR A 23 2.17 9.46 37.75
CA TYR A 23 2.01 8.80 39.04
C TYR A 23 3.31 8.05 39.37
N SER A 24 4.17 8.74 40.11
CA SER A 24 5.25 8.13 40.86
C SER A 24 4.63 7.37 42.03
N LEU A 25 4.66 6.04 42.01
CA LEU A 25 4.48 5.21 43.20
C LEU A 25 5.75 4.40 43.43
N GLU A 26 6.28 4.61 44.63
CA GLU A 26 7.55 4.11 45.11
C GLU A 26 7.54 2.58 45.29
N GLN A 27 8.76 2.06 45.25
CA GLN A 27 9.20 0.68 45.40
C GLN A 27 8.90 0.11 46.79
N ASP A 28 8.27 -1.07 46.86
CA ASP A 28 8.34 -2.01 47.98
C ASP A 28 8.28 -3.47 47.45
N ALA A 29 9.10 -4.34 48.05
CA ALA A 29 9.23 -5.80 47.80
C ALA A 29 7.90 -6.55 48.10
N GLU A 30 7.62 -7.80 47.68
CA GLU A 30 8.27 -9.10 47.95
C GLU A 30 7.67 -10.20 47.02
N GLU A 31 8.47 -11.21 46.68
CA GLU A 31 8.22 -12.67 46.50
C GLU A 31 7.06 -13.29 45.64
N GLU A 32 7.50 -14.02 44.60
CA GLU A 32 7.23 -15.43 44.19
C GLU A 32 5.87 -15.97 43.67
N GLU A 33 6.05 -16.82 42.64
CA GLU A 33 5.31 -18.01 42.15
C GLU A 33 3.95 -17.92 41.39
N ASP A 34 4.05 -18.42 40.14
CA ASP A 34 3.20 -19.40 39.44
C ASP A 34 1.80 -19.04 38.92
N GLY A 35 1.68 -19.17 37.59
CA GLY A 35 0.44 -19.16 36.83
C GLY A 35 0.67 -19.31 35.32
N ASP A 36 1.20 -20.47 34.91
CA ASP A 36 1.26 -20.93 33.52
C ASP A 36 -0.16 -21.26 33.02
N ASP A 37 -0.74 -20.38 32.20
CA ASP A 37 -2.00 -20.63 31.50
C ASP A 37 -1.81 -20.38 29.99
N ASN A 38 -1.20 -21.36 29.31
CA ASN A 38 -1.49 -21.84 27.95
C ASN A 38 -2.18 -20.85 26.96
N ASP A 39 -1.46 -19.81 26.52
CA ASP A 39 -1.83 -19.00 25.33
C ASP A 39 -1.22 -19.56 24.02
N ASP A 40 -0.71 -20.79 24.05
CA ASP A 40 0.01 -21.41 22.94
C ASP A 40 -0.93 -21.87 21.82
N GLU A 41 -2.21 -22.12 22.10
CA GLU A 41 -3.15 -22.66 21.12
C GLU A 41 -3.68 -21.60 20.14
N GLU A 42 -3.89 -20.36 20.58
CA GLU A 42 -4.30 -19.24 19.72
C GLU A 42 -3.13 -18.81 18.82
N GLN A 43 -1.92 -18.74 19.38
CA GLN A 43 -0.71 -18.50 18.61
C GLN A 43 -0.45 -19.63 17.60
N LEU A 44 -0.62 -20.91 17.97
CA LEU A 44 -0.49 -22.02 17.03
C LEU A 44 -1.51 -21.94 15.88
N LEU A 45 -2.73 -21.48 16.14
CA LEU A 45 -3.77 -21.30 15.12
C LEU A 45 -3.42 -20.18 14.15
N LEU A 46 -2.88 -19.05 14.64
CA LEU A 46 -2.37 -17.95 13.81
C LEU A 46 -1.14 -18.37 12.98
N LEU A 47 -0.23 -19.14 13.57
CA LEU A 47 0.93 -19.72 12.88
C LEU A 47 0.50 -20.73 11.81
N LYS A 48 -0.50 -21.59 12.09
CA LYS A 48 -1.06 -22.55 11.10
C LYS A 48 -1.86 -21.89 9.99
N ALA A 49 -2.48 -20.74 10.26
CA ALA A 49 -3.12 -19.89 9.25
C ALA A 49 -2.08 -19.14 8.38
N ALA A 50 -0.87 -18.93 8.89
CA ALA A 50 0.26 -18.45 8.09
C ALA A 50 0.92 -19.57 7.26
N GLU A 51 0.83 -20.84 7.71
CA GLU A 51 1.34 -22.01 6.99
C GLU A 51 0.42 -22.54 5.89
N ASN A 52 -0.89 -22.24 5.96
CA ASN A 52 -1.80 -22.39 4.84
C ASN A 52 -2.02 -21.00 4.24
N PRO A 53 -1.20 -20.55 3.28
CA PRO A 53 -1.62 -19.42 2.46
C PRO A 53 -3.02 -19.78 1.96
N VAL A 54 -4.02 -18.99 2.33
CA VAL A 54 -5.29 -19.03 1.63
C VAL A 54 -4.89 -18.97 0.15
N ASP A 55 -5.20 -20.02 -0.60
CA ASP A 55 -4.96 -20.11 -2.04
C ASP A 55 -5.79 -19.00 -2.71
N GLU A 56 -5.42 -17.74 -2.51
CA GLU A 56 -5.75 -16.64 -3.40
C GLU A 56 -4.92 -16.88 -4.64
N ASP A 57 -5.33 -17.88 -5.43
CA ASP A 57 -4.79 -18.26 -6.73
C ASP A 57 -3.44 -17.58 -7.02
N GLU A 58 -2.33 -18.06 -6.45
CA GLU A 58 -1.00 -17.46 -6.70
C GLU A 58 -0.65 -17.46 -8.20
N ASP A 59 -1.42 -18.21 -9.00
CA ASP A 59 -1.41 -18.26 -10.46
C ASP A 59 -2.13 -17.08 -11.14
N SER A 60 -3.02 -16.36 -10.46
CA SER A 60 -3.73 -15.22 -11.02
C SER A 60 -2.91 -13.94 -10.84
N CYS A 61 -2.31 -13.47 -11.93
CA CYS A 61 -1.64 -12.17 -11.96
C CYS A 61 -2.59 -10.96 -11.85
N GLU A 62 -3.91 -11.18 -11.87
CA GLU A 62 -4.95 -10.16 -11.84
C GLU A 62 -5.64 -10.09 -10.47
N TYR A 63 -5.89 -8.88 -9.99
CA TYR A 63 -6.68 -8.62 -8.78
C TYR A 63 -8.07 -8.09 -9.14
N SER A 64 -9.04 -8.33 -8.25
CA SER A 64 -10.36 -7.71 -8.38
C SER A 64 -10.25 -6.19 -8.30
N CYS A 65 -10.76 -5.51 -9.32
CA CYS A 65 -10.76 -4.05 -9.38
C CYS A 65 -12.09 -3.43 -8.95
N PRO A 66 -12.06 -2.24 -8.33
CA PRO A 66 -13.27 -1.48 -8.03
C PRO A 66 -13.95 -1.02 -9.33
N ARG A 67 -15.27 -0.81 -9.27
CA ARG A 67 -16.10 -0.48 -10.45
C ARG A 67 -16.28 1.03 -10.70
N TYR A 68 -15.63 1.92 -9.95
CA TYR A 68 -15.71 3.35 -10.21
C TYR A 68 -15.01 3.69 -11.54
N TYR A 69 -15.42 4.76 -12.22
CA TYR A 69 -14.78 5.19 -13.47
C TYR A 69 -13.80 6.33 -13.21
N ARG A 70 -12.49 6.02 -13.26
CA ARG A 70 -11.39 6.99 -13.12
C ARG A 70 -10.31 6.62 -14.15
N PRO A 71 -10.53 6.97 -15.43
CA PRO A 71 -9.75 6.39 -16.50
C PRO A 71 -8.30 6.88 -16.48
N VAL A 72 -7.42 6.08 -17.07
CA VAL A 72 -6.03 6.46 -17.36
C VAL A 72 -5.69 6.16 -18.81
N CYS A 73 -4.93 7.06 -19.43
CA CYS A 73 -4.47 6.91 -20.80
C CYS A 73 -3.04 6.39 -20.80
N VAL A 74 -2.82 5.29 -21.52
CA VAL A 74 -1.55 4.57 -21.57
C VAL A 74 -1.23 4.22 -23.01
N LEU A 75 0.03 4.39 -23.39
CA LEU A 75 0.55 3.90 -24.66
C LEU A 75 0.98 2.43 -24.49
N ARG A 76 0.29 1.52 -25.17
CA ARG A 76 0.57 0.08 -25.21
C ARG A 76 1.03 -0.31 -26.61
N ASN A 77 2.26 -0.78 -26.79
CA ASN A 77 2.82 -1.11 -28.11
C ASN A 77 2.54 -0.02 -29.17
N ASN A 78 2.81 1.25 -28.82
CA ASN A 78 2.55 2.42 -29.67
C ASN A 78 1.07 2.72 -29.97
N GLN A 79 0.12 2.10 -29.27
CA GLN A 79 -1.31 2.40 -29.38
C GLN A 79 -1.83 3.03 -28.08
N LEU A 80 -2.60 4.10 -28.18
CA LEU A 80 -3.26 4.71 -27.03
C LEU A 80 -4.44 3.84 -26.58
N VAL A 81 -4.41 3.40 -25.33
CA VAL A 81 -5.44 2.56 -24.70
C VAL A 81 -5.92 3.25 -23.42
N THR A 82 -7.24 3.30 -23.26
CA THR A 82 -7.87 3.77 -22.02
C THR A 82 -8.18 2.59 -21.13
N TYR A 83 -7.72 2.63 -19.89
CA TYR A 83 -8.17 1.73 -18.83
C TYR A 83 -9.23 2.43 -17.99
N ALA A 84 -10.29 1.73 -17.56
CA ALA A 84 -11.42 2.35 -16.86
C ALA A 84 -11.04 2.80 -15.43
N THR A 85 -10.08 2.10 -14.84
CA THR A 85 -9.49 2.42 -13.54
C THR A 85 -7.97 2.28 -13.54
N PRO A 86 -7.26 2.92 -12.59
CA PRO A 86 -5.85 2.66 -12.40
C PRO A 86 -5.58 1.19 -12.02
N CYS A 87 -6.50 0.56 -11.28
CA CYS A 87 -6.38 -0.84 -10.89
C CYS A 87 -6.27 -1.76 -12.11
N GLU A 88 -7.13 -1.59 -13.11
CA GLU A 88 -7.08 -2.39 -14.34
C GLU A 88 -5.74 -2.24 -15.06
N TYR A 89 -5.20 -1.02 -15.12
CA TYR A 89 -3.88 -0.77 -15.68
C TYR A 89 -2.78 -1.52 -14.89
N TYR A 90 -2.81 -1.48 -13.56
CA TYR A 90 -1.83 -2.18 -12.73
C TYR A 90 -1.91 -3.71 -12.87
N ASN A 91 -3.10 -4.27 -13.07
CA ASN A 91 -3.24 -5.70 -13.40
C ASN A 91 -2.48 -6.03 -14.70
N GLN A 92 -2.59 -5.19 -15.73
CA GLN A 92 -1.84 -5.40 -16.98
C GLN A 92 -0.33 -5.39 -16.75
N LEU A 93 0.20 -4.46 -15.94
CA LEU A 93 1.62 -4.41 -15.61
C LEU A 93 2.08 -5.65 -14.83
N ARG A 94 1.28 -6.11 -13.87
CA ARG A 94 1.59 -7.28 -13.06
C ARG A 94 1.61 -8.55 -13.90
N CYS A 95 0.58 -8.76 -14.72
CA CYS A 95 0.51 -9.88 -15.65
C CYS A 95 1.61 -9.88 -16.69
N THR A 96 2.02 -8.70 -17.15
CA THR A 96 3.16 -8.54 -18.05
C THR A 96 4.45 -9.00 -17.35
N SER A 97 4.66 -8.62 -16.09
CA SER A 97 5.82 -9.08 -15.31
C SER A 97 5.86 -10.60 -15.15
N VAL A 98 4.70 -11.24 -14.89
CA VAL A 98 4.61 -12.70 -14.79
C VAL A 98 4.93 -13.38 -16.12
N ARG A 99 4.34 -12.90 -17.24
CA ARG A 99 4.61 -13.43 -18.59
C ARG A 99 6.08 -13.25 -19.00
N GLN A 100 6.70 -12.15 -18.59
CA GLN A 100 8.11 -11.89 -18.88
C GLN A 100 9.02 -12.94 -18.22
N ARG A 101 8.70 -13.36 -16.98
CA ARG A 101 9.42 -14.46 -16.29
C ARG A 101 9.24 -15.80 -16.99
N GLN A 102 8.10 -16.00 -17.65
CA GLN A 102 7.79 -17.17 -18.46
C GLN A 102 8.39 -17.10 -19.88
N SER A 103 9.32 -16.16 -20.14
CA SER A 103 9.97 -15.96 -21.45
C SER A 103 8.99 -15.73 -22.61
N GLN A 104 7.79 -15.22 -22.31
CA GLN A 104 6.82 -14.86 -23.35
C GLN A 104 7.09 -13.44 -23.86
N THR A 105 6.67 -13.17 -25.09
CA THR A 105 6.67 -11.80 -25.63
C THR A 105 5.66 -10.95 -24.85
N VAL A 106 6.12 -9.86 -24.26
CA VAL A 106 5.29 -8.97 -23.44
C VAL A 106 5.12 -7.59 -24.08
N PRO A 107 3.93 -6.98 -23.95
CA PRO A 107 3.72 -5.61 -24.42
C PRO A 107 4.50 -4.60 -23.59
N THR A 108 4.86 -3.48 -24.21
CA THR A 108 5.40 -2.32 -23.50
C THR A 108 4.28 -1.36 -23.12
N PHE A 109 4.42 -0.72 -21.96
CA PHE A 109 3.45 0.27 -21.47
C PHE A 109 4.17 1.56 -21.10
N GLN A 110 3.56 2.68 -21.46
CA GLN A 110 4.00 4.00 -21.03
C GLN A 110 2.78 4.82 -20.61
N PHE A 111 2.68 5.11 -19.32
CA PHE A 111 1.66 6.02 -18.80
C PHE A 111 1.77 7.39 -19.47
N GLN A 112 0.64 7.96 -19.89
CA GLN A 112 0.59 9.28 -20.51
C GLN A 112 -0.01 10.31 -19.55
N TYR A 113 -1.27 10.13 -19.17
CA TYR A 113 -1.99 11.04 -18.28
C TYR A 113 -3.22 10.39 -17.66
N ASN A 114 -3.75 11.02 -16.60
CA ASN A 114 -5.04 10.66 -16.01
C ASN A 114 -6.18 11.18 -16.91
N GLY A 115 -7.15 10.33 -17.22
CA GLY A 115 -8.21 10.61 -18.19
C GLY A 115 -8.31 9.53 -19.26
N ALA A 116 -9.38 9.58 -20.06
CA ALA A 116 -9.48 8.76 -21.26
C ALA A 116 -8.56 9.32 -22.36
N CYS A 117 -8.06 8.46 -23.24
CA CYS A 117 -7.22 8.90 -24.36
C CYS A 117 -8.03 9.73 -25.37
N HIS A 118 -7.44 10.83 -25.83
CA HIS A 118 -7.93 11.63 -26.95
C HIS A 118 -7.22 11.19 -28.25
N GLN A 119 -7.97 11.02 -29.34
CA GLN A 119 -7.46 10.65 -30.67
C GLN A 119 -7.47 11.85 -31.61
#